data_AF-A0A5B1L662-F1
#
_entry.id   AF-A0A5B1L662-F1
#
_cell.length_a   1.000
_cell.length_b   1.000
_cell.length_c   1.000
_cell.angle_alpha   90.00
_cell.angle_beta   90.00
_cell.angle_gamma   90.00
#
_symmetry.space_group_name_H-M   'P 1'
#
loop_
_entity.id
_entity.type
_entity.pdbx_description
1 polymer ?
#
loop_
_entity_poly.entity_id
_entity_poly.type
_entity_poly.pdbx_seq_one_letter_code
_entity_poly.pdbx_strand_id
1 'polypeptide(L)' 'MTEEPVVAALDGNVPAPTGIASIDSVLDLVAGLDARPLEEHADVFETAHSELRRALDDPELGAAEASPAQSA' A
#
# COMPACT_ATOMS: atom_id res chain seq x y z
N MET A 1 -10.96 -34.19 14.79
CA MET A 1 -9.97 -33.13 14.50
C MET A 1 -10.77 -32.03 13.82
N THR A 2 -11.53 -31.29 14.61
CA THR A 2 -12.34 -30.17 14.14
C THR A 2 -11.36 -29.02 14.04
N GLU A 3 -11.01 -28.61 12.83
CA GLU A 3 -10.24 -27.38 12.65
C GLU A 3 -11.17 -26.24 13.07
N GLU A 4 -10.89 -25.66 14.25
CA GLU A 4 -11.43 -24.35 14.59
C GLU A 4 -10.98 -23.37 13.50
N PRO A 5 -11.88 -22.52 12.98
CA PRO A 5 -11.47 -21.51 12.03
C PRO A 5 -10.53 -20.55 12.76
N VAL A 6 -9.30 -20.39 12.28
CA VAL A 6 -8.38 -19.33 12.70
C VAL A 6 -8.98 -18.00 12.26
N VAL A 7 -9.92 -17.46 13.04
CA VAL A 7 -10.55 -16.14 12.83
C VAL A 7 -10.10 -15.13 13.89
N ALA A 8 -9.00 -15.41 14.60
CA ALA A 8 -8.52 -14.58 15.70
C ALA A 8 -7.04 -14.19 15.50
N ALA A 9 -6.78 -13.23 14.60
CA ALA A 9 -5.70 -12.22 14.66
C ALA A 9 -5.43 -11.53 13.31
N LEU A 10 -6.43 -10.96 12.63
CA LEU A 10 -6.19 -10.04 11.50
C LEU A 10 -6.24 -8.56 11.90
N ASP A 11 -6.44 -8.25 13.18
CA ASP A 11 -6.15 -6.93 13.73
C ASP A 11 -4.63 -6.76 13.86
N GLY A 12 -3.91 -6.30 12.82
CA GLY A 12 -2.53 -5.90 13.09
C GLY A 12 -1.52 -5.63 11.99
N ASN A 13 -1.84 -5.68 10.69
CA ASN A 13 -0.82 -5.35 9.68
C ASN A 13 -1.30 -4.40 8.58
N VAL A 14 -2.24 -3.48 8.90
CA VAL A 14 -2.39 -2.28 8.06
C VAL A 14 -1.08 -1.50 8.21
N PRO A 15 -0.31 -1.30 7.13
CA PRO A 15 0.93 -0.55 7.21
C PRO A 15 0.66 0.84 7.76
N ALA A 16 1.55 1.34 8.62
CA ALA A 16 1.45 2.72 9.07
C ALA A 16 1.50 3.66 7.84
N PRO A 17 0.77 4.79 7.86
CA PRO A 17 0.82 5.77 6.78
C PRO A 17 2.26 6.18 6.51
N THR A 18 2.63 6.20 5.24
CA THR A 18 3.96 6.57 4.79
C THR A 18 4.16 8.08 4.78
N GLY A 19 3.06 8.84 4.79
CA GLY A 19 3.07 10.31 4.65
C GLY A 19 3.20 10.75 3.20
N ILE A 20 3.29 9.80 2.26
CA ILE A 20 3.35 10.04 0.83
C ILE A 20 1.95 9.74 0.28
N ALA A 21 1.21 10.78 -0.10
CA ALA A 21 -0.20 10.68 -0.48
C ALA A 21 -0.47 9.64 -1.58
N SER A 22 0.44 9.48 -2.54
CA SER A 22 0.32 8.48 -3.60
C SER A 22 0.48 7.04 -3.09
N ILE A 23 1.39 6.79 -2.14
CA ILE A 23 1.57 5.47 -1.53
C ILE A 23 0.44 5.18 -0.53
N ASP A 24 0.01 6.18 0.23
CA ASP A 24 -1.09 6.03 1.19
C ASP A 24 -2.41 5.69 0.47
N SER A 25 -2.66 6.26 -0.72
CA SER A 25 -3.81 5.88 -1.57
C SER A 25 -3.77 4.41 -2.00
N VAL A 26 -2.58 3.87 -2.32
CA VAL A 26 -2.42 2.46 -2.67
C VAL A 26 -2.70 1.57 -1.46
N LEU A 27 -2.21 1.96 -0.28
CA LEU A 27 -2.46 1.24 0.97
C LEU A 27 -3.95 1.19 1.31
N ASP A 28 -4.67 2.30 1.16
CA ASP A 28 -6.11 2.36 1.37
C ASP A 28 -6.88 1.46 0.38
N LEU A 29 -6.44 1.42 -0.89
CA LEU A 29 -7.04 0.56 -1.91
C LEU A 29 -6.96 -0.92 -1.53
N VAL A 30 -5.79 -1.36 -1.04
CA VAL A 30 -5.54 -2.75 -0.62
C VAL A 30 -6.22 -3.07 0.72
N ALA A 31 -6.25 -2.12 1.66
CA ALA A 31 -6.93 -2.29 2.94
C ALA A 31 -8.45 -2.49 2.76
N GLY A 32 -9.05 -1.82 1.77
CA GLY A 32 -10.46 -1.97 1.42
C GLY A 32 -10.82 -3.21 0.61
N LEU A 33 -9.86 -4.08 0.30
CA LEU A 33 -10.06 -5.22 -0.60
C LEU A 33 -10.98 -6.30 -0.01
N ASP A 34 -10.89 -6.57 1.29
CA ASP A 34 -11.69 -7.60 1.96
C ASP A 34 -13.20 -7.32 1.90
N ALA A 35 -13.59 -6.05 1.74
CA ALA A 35 -14.98 -5.65 1.57
C ALA A 35 -15.50 -5.83 0.12
N ARG A 36 -14.64 -6.20 -0.84
CA ARG A 36 -14.98 -6.32 -2.26
C ARG A 36 -15.17 -7.78 -2.69
N PRO A 37 -15.98 -8.04 -3.73
CA PRO A 37 -16.08 -9.35 -4.36
C PRO A 37 -14.72 -9.85 -4.84
N LEU A 38 -14.46 -11.15 -4.70
CA LEU A 38 -13.18 -11.78 -5.08
C LEU A 38 -12.85 -11.56 -6.57
N GLU A 39 -13.88 -11.51 -7.41
CA GLU A 39 -13.76 -11.27 -8.85
C GLU A 39 -13.14 -9.91 -9.16
N GLU A 40 -13.28 -8.93 -8.27
CA GLU A 40 -12.71 -7.59 -8.40
C GLU A 40 -11.29 -7.50 -7.84
N HIS A 41 -10.81 -8.50 -7.10
CA HIS A 41 -9.53 -8.41 -6.40
C HIS A 41 -8.35 -8.28 -7.36
N ALA A 42 -8.40 -9.00 -8.48
CA ALA A 42 -7.36 -8.94 -9.50
C ALA A 42 -7.23 -7.52 -10.07
N ASP A 43 -8.35 -6.91 -10.48
CA ASP A 43 -8.37 -5.55 -11.03
C ASP A 43 -7.88 -4.50 -10.02
N VAL A 44 -8.27 -4.66 -8.75
CA VAL A 44 -7.81 -3.77 -7.67
C VAL A 44 -6.31 -3.91 -7.44
N PHE A 45 -5.78 -5.14 -7.41
CA PHE A 45 -4.34 -5.35 -7.27
C PHE A 45 -3.55 -4.84 -8.48
N GLU A 46 -4.05 -5.00 -9.70
CA GLU A 46 -3.40 -4.47 -10.90
C GLU A 46 -3.34 -2.94 -10.89
N THR A 47 -4.43 -2.31 -10.45
CA THR A 47 -4.51 -0.86 -10.26
C THR A 47 -3.52 -0.41 -9.19
N ALA A 48 -3.52 -1.06 -8.01
CA ALA A 48 -2.59 -0.79 -6.91
C ALA A 48 -1.13 -0.87 -7.36
N HIS A 49 -0.75 -1.94 -8.09
CA HIS A 49 0.61 -2.12 -8.58
C HIS A 49 1.00 -1.05 -9.60
N SER A 50 0.08 -0.67 -10.49
CA SER A 50 0.33 0.36 -11.50
C SER A 50 0.53 1.74 -10.86
N GLU A 51 -0.28 2.09 -9.86
CA GLU A 51 -0.15 3.33 -9.11
C GLU A 51 1.12 3.35 -8.26
N LEU A 52 1.42 2.25 -7.56
CA LEU A 52 2.63 2.12 -6.76
C LEU A 52 3.87 2.27 -7.62
N ARG A 53 3.92 1.61 -8.78
CA ARG A 53 5.03 1.75 -9.72
C ARG A 53 5.22 3.20 -10.15
N ARG A 54 4.13 3.86 -10.53
CA ARG A 54 4.18 5.28 -10.93
C ARG A 54 4.68 6.17 -9.80
N ALA A 55 4.25 5.92 -8.56
CA ALA A 55 4.71 6.66 -7.39
C ALA A 55 6.21 6.46 -7.15
N LEU A 56 6.71 5.23 -7.26
CA LEU A 56 8.13 4.92 -7.05
C LEU A 56 9.03 5.38 -8.19
N ASP A 57 8.49 5.47 -9.41
CA ASP A 57 9.19 6.03 -10.58
C ASP A 57 9.25 7.58 -10.56
N ASP A 58 8.56 8.24 -9.60
CA ASP A 58 8.59 9.69 -9.44
C ASP A 58 9.95 10.14 -8.83
N PRO A 59 10.78 10.89 -9.58
CA PRO A 59 12.08 11.35 -9.07
C PRO A 59 11.96 12.33 -7.89
N GLU A 60 10.81 13.00 -7.72
CA GLU A 60 10.61 13.93 -6.61
C GLU A 60 10.36 13.20 -5.27
N LEU A 61 9.87 11.96 -5.32
CA LEU A 61 9.71 11.11 -4.14
C LEU A 61 11.05 10.81 -3.46
N GLY A 62 12.11 10.60 -4.25
CA GLY A 62 13.48 10.38 -3.77
C GLY A 62 14.26 11.67 -3.48
N ALA A 63 13.79 12.82 -3.97
CA ALA A 63 14.45 14.11 -3.80
C ALA A 63 14.17 14.76 -2.42
N ALA A 64 13.00 14.49 -1.83
CA ALA A 64 12.63 14.99 -0.50
C ALA A 64 13.54 14.49 0.63
N GLU A 65 14.09 13.28 0.49
CA GLU A 65 15.03 12.69 1.45
C GLU A 65 16.50 13.09 1.17
N ALA A 66 16.80 13.62 -0.02
CA ALA A 66 18.18 13.79 -0.52
C ALA A 66 18.80 15.19 -0.31
N SER A 67 18.12 16.16 0.33
CA SER A 67 18.67 17.51 0.55
C SER A 67 18.29 18.09 1.92
N PRO A 68 19.28 18.41 2.79
CA PRO A 68 19.98 19.70 2.65
C PRO A 68 21.50 19.62 2.88
N ALA A 69 22.20 18.60 2.35
CA ALA A 69 23.65 18.44 2.56
C ALA A 69 24.53 18.60 1.30
N GLN A 70 23.98 19.03 0.16
CA GLN A 70 24.78 19.34 -1.04
C GLN A 70 24.93 20.86 -1.23
N SER A 71 25.66 21.50 -0.32
CA SER A 71 26.33 22.80 -0.54
C SER A 71 27.33 23.04 0.59
N ALA A 72 28.58 22.60 0.38
CA ALA A 72 29.77 23.05 1.10
C ALA A 72 31.00 22.89 0.21
#